data_AF-A0A819THJ3-F1
#
_entry.id   AF-A0A819THJ3-F1
#
_cell.length_a   1.000
_cell.length_b   1.000
_cell.length_c   1.000
_cell.angle_alpha   90.00
_cell.angle_beta   90.00
_cell.angle_gamma   90.00
#
_symmetry.space_group_name_H-M   'P 1'
#
loop_
_entity.id
_entity.type
_entity.pdbx_description
1 polymer ?
#
loop_
_entity_poly.entity_id
_entity_poly.type
_entity_poly.pdbx_seq_one_letter_code
_entity_poly.pdbx_strand_id
1 'polypeptide(L)' 'MTHPLFLDFPNDNYPVILTTDASKTDIGGTLQQNINGEIKNLYYHSQITSSTQRPYDPIELE' A
#
# COMPACT_ATOMS: atom_id res chain seq x y z
N MET A 1 -5.12 7.26 -21.71
CA MET A 1 -5.16 5.78 -21.85
C MET A 1 -4.91 5.22 -20.47
N THR A 2 -5.84 4.46 -19.89
CA THR A 2 -5.64 3.75 -18.62
C THR A 2 -5.05 2.39 -18.94
N HIS A 3 -3.78 2.17 -18.62
CA HIS A 3 -3.18 0.85 -18.68
C HIS A 3 -3.65 0.03 -17.49
N PRO A 4 -3.83 -1.30 -17.63
CA PRO A 4 -4.16 -2.14 -16.49
C PRO A 4 -3.04 -2.05 -15.45
N LEU A 5 -3.42 -1.98 -14.18
CA LEU A 5 -2.46 -2.16 -13.09
C LEU A 5 -2.04 -3.63 -13.06
N PHE A 6 -0.75 -3.89 -13.26
CA PHE A 6 -0.17 -5.22 -13.14
C PHE A 6 0.62 -5.32 -11.85
N LEU A 7 0.49 -6.48 -11.19
CA LEU A 7 1.37 -6.85 -10.10
C LEU A 7 2.59 -7.57 -10.67
N ASP A 8 3.76 -7.18 -10.20
CA ASP A 8 5.03 -7.81 -10.52
C ASP A 8 5.37 -8.89 -9.48
N PHE A 9 6.21 -9.85 -9.88
CA PHE A 9 6.80 -10.79 -8.93
C PHE A 9 7.92 -10.11 -8.13
N PRO A 10 8.08 -10.45 -6.84
CA PRO A 10 9.17 -9.90 -6.03
C PRO A 10 10.53 -10.31 -6.57
N ASN A 11 11.51 -9.41 -6.47
CA ASN A 11 12.91 -9.67 -6.75
C ASN A 11 13.74 -9.53 -5.48
N ASP A 12 14.33 -10.63 -5.01
CA ASP A 12 15.05 -10.71 -3.74
C ASP A 12 16.30 -9.81 -3.66
N ASN A 13 16.79 -9.31 -4.80
CA ASN A 13 17.95 -8.41 -4.84
C ASN A 13 17.61 -6.94 -4.56
N TYR A 14 16.32 -6.60 -4.49
CA TYR A 14 15.86 -5.23 -4.32
C TYR A 14 15.06 -5.09 -3.02
N PRO A 15 15.20 -3.98 -2.29
CA PRO A 15 14.44 -3.77 -1.07
C PRO A 15 12.96 -3.66 -1.37
N VAL A 16 12.14 -4.17 -0.45
CA VAL A 16 10.70 -3.99 -0.46
C VAL A 16 10.35 -2.72 0.32
N ILE A 17 9.49 -1.90 -0.26
CA ILE A 17 9.01 -0.65 0.30
C ILE A 17 7.53 -0.81 0.57
N LEU A 18 7.15 -0.68 1.85
CA LEU A 18 5.75 -0.59 2.27
C LEU A 18 5.43 0.89 2.48
N THR A 19 4.40 1.37 1.79
CA THR A 19 3.85 2.71 2.00
C THR A 19 2.39 2.55 2.40
N THR A 20 2.05 3.04 3.58
CA THR A 20 0.70 3.07 4.14
C THR A 20 0.17 4.50 4.14
N ASP A 21 -1.14 4.63 4.05
CA ASP A 21 -1.87 5.88 4.27
C ASP A 21 -3.18 5.51 4.96
N ALA A 22 -3.56 6.25 5.99
CA ALA A 22 -4.76 5.97 6.75
C ALA A 22 -5.67 7.21 6.83
N SER A 23 -6.96 6.94 6.77
CA SER A 23 -8.02 7.90 7.00
C SER A 23 -8.92 7.40 8.13
N LYS A 24 -9.87 8.23 8.57
CA LYS A 24 -10.88 7.79 9.55
C LYS A 24 -11.74 6.64 9.03
N THR A 25 -11.88 6.48 7.71
CA THR A 25 -12.80 5.53 7.07
C THR A 25 -12.12 4.31 6.48
N ASP A 26 -10.85 4.40 6.15
CA ASP A 26 -10.13 3.40 5.37
C ASP A 26 -8.63 3.48 5.61
N ILE A 27 -7.97 2.34 5.48
CA ILE A 27 -6.51 2.19 5.53
C ILE A 27 -6.10 1.62 4.17
N GLY A 28 -5.15 2.28 3.52
CA GLY A 28 -4.56 1.90 2.25
C GLY A 28 -3.09 1.56 2.41
N GLY A 29 -2.60 0.68 1.54
CA GLY A 29 -1.18 0.38 1.48
C GLY A 29 -0.73 -0.13 0.12
N THR A 30 0.51 0.15 -0.22
CA THR A 30 1.18 -0.39 -1.40
C THR A 30 2.48 -1.06 -0.99
N LEU A 31 2.72 -2.25 -1.55
CA LEU A 31 4.00 -2.94 -1.45
C LEU A 31 4.69 -2.82 -2.80
N GLN A 32 5.88 -2.23 -2.82
CA GLN A 32 6.57 -1.86 -4.05
C GLN A 32 8.08 -2.16 -3.98
N GLN A 33 8.72 -2.23 -5.14
CA GLN A 33 10.18 -2.22 -5.28
C GLN A 33 10.59 -1.17 -6.30
N ASN A 34 11.67 -0.45 -6.04
CA ASN A 34 12.33 0.38 -7.05
C ASN A 34 13.42 -0.45 -7.72
N ILE A 35 13.14 -0.94 -8.92
CA ILE A 35 14.06 -1.76 -9.71
C ILE A 35 14.57 -0.89 -10.86
N ASN A 36 15.85 -0.51 -10.78
CA ASN A 36 16.53 0.28 -11.81
C ASN A 36 15.82 1.61 -12.14
N GLY A 37 15.21 2.26 -11.14
CA GLY A 37 14.49 3.53 -11.32
C GLY A 37 13.01 3.37 -11.68
N GLU A 38 12.51 2.14 -11.86
CA GLU A 38 11.10 1.86 -12.12
C GLU A 38 10.41 1.32 -10.86
N ILE A 39 9.23 1.84 -10.54
CA ILE A 39 8.40 1.32 -9.46
C ILE A 39 7.64 0.09 -9.95
N LYS A 40 7.93 -1.05 -9.33
CA LYS A 40 7.23 -2.32 -9.52
C LYS A 40 6.28 -2.54 -8.36
N ASN A 41 4.99 -2.70 -8.66
CA ASN A 41 3.97 -2.90 -7.64
C ASN A 41 3.81 -4.38 -7.37
N LEU A 42 4.01 -4.81 -6.12
CA LEU A 42 3.89 -6.20 -5.73
C LEU A 42 2.51 -6.52 -5.18
N TYR A 43 1.92 -5.58 -4.44
CA TYR A 43 0.63 -5.79 -3.78
C TYR A 43 -0.06 -4.46 -3.42
N TYR A 44 -1.39 -4.48 -3.44
CA TYR A 44 -2.24 -3.41 -2.93
C TYR A 44 -3.05 -3.93 -1.75
N HIS A 45 -3.02 -3.20 -0.65
CA HIS A 45 -3.83 -3.44 0.52
C HIS A 45 -4.88 -2.34 0.66
N SER A 46 -6.12 -2.71 0.97
CA SER A 46 -7.17 -1.77 1.35
C SER A 46 -8.09 -2.42 2.35
N GLN A 47 -8.37 -1.71 3.44
CA GLN A 47 -9.25 -2.15 4.51
C GLN A 47 -10.14 -0.99 4.96
N ILE A 48 -11.44 -1.25 5.10
CA ILE A 48 -12.39 -0.29 5.68
C ILE A 48 -12.27 -0.34 7.21
N THR A 49 -12.20 0.81 7.87
CA THR A 49 -12.13 0.88 9.33
C THR A 49 -13.45 0.45 9.96
N SER A 50 -13.35 -0.42 10.97
CA SER A 50 -14.51 -0.85 11.76
C SER A 50 -15.07 0.30 12.61
N SER A 51 -16.31 0.19 13.06
CA SER A 51 -16.95 1.22 13.91
C SER A 51 -16.18 1.52 15.20
N THR A 52 -15.44 0.53 15.71
CA THR A 52 -14.57 0.68 16.89
C THR A 52 -13.24 1.35 16.57
N GLN A 53 -12.81 1.38 15.31
CA GLN A 53 -11.54 1.99 14.87
C GLN A 53 -11.69 3.45 14.44
N ARG A 54 -12.86 3.86 13.95
CA ARG A 54 -13.17 5.23 13.51
C ARG A 54 -12.93 6.35 14.55
N PRO A 55 -13.04 6.11 15.88
CA PRO A 55 -12.75 7.14 16.87
C PRO A 55 -11.26 7.44 17.05
N TYR A 56 -10.36 6.53 16.64
CA TYR A 56 -8.92 6.72 16.77
C TYR A 56 -8.42 7.81 15.81
N ASP A 57 -7.32 8.44 16.19
CA ASP A 57 -6.64 9.35 15.27
C ASP A 57 -6.03 8.54 14.11
N PRO A 58 -6.08 9.00 12.86
CA PRO A 58 -5.51 8.27 11.73
C PRO A 58 -4.06 7.81 11.93
N ILE A 59 -3.25 8.56 12.68
CA ILE A 59 -1.86 8.16 13.00
C ILE A 59 -1.77 6.87 13.82
N GLU A 60 -2.83 6.53 14.57
CA GLU A 60 -2.91 5.29 15.36
C GLU A 60 -3.39 4.10 14.51
N LEU A 61 -3.79 4.34 13.27
CA LEU A 61 -4.30 3.34 12.32
C LEU A 61 -3.26 2.96 11.25
N GLU A 62 -2.15 3.69 11.15
CA GLU A 62 -1.03 3.43 10.23
C GLU A 62 -0.13 2.26 10.66
#